data_AF-A0A6N1C732-F1
#
_entry.id   AF-A0A6N1C732-F1
#
_cell.length_a   1.000
_cell.length_b   1.000
_cell.length_c   1.000
_cell.angle_alpha   90.00
_cell.angle_beta   90.00
_cell.angle_gamma   90.00
#
_symmetry.space_group_name_H-M   'P 1'
#
loop_
_entity.id
_entity.type
_entity.pdbx_description
1 polymer ?
#
loop_
_entity_poly.entity_id
_entity_poly.type
_entity_poly.pdbx_seq_one_letter_code
_entity_poly.pdbx_strand_id
1 'polypeptide(L)'
;MLRELLKAYDQRMWFLVSYAREAELLKYDPEYATTNESIRRLGATALGELQTQILANNLEIPVFAKAIEAGELNLKKIIAHQPRSDVRWHLNNARHEVLNEMRKDWANVRITIRYIHPDA
;
A
#
# COMPACT_ATOMS: atom_id res chain seq x y z
N MET A 1 -15.15 -5.29 -9.90
CA MET A 1 -14.21 -4.29 -10.45
C MET A 1 -13.37 -3.65 -9.34
N LEU A 2 -13.93 -2.75 -8.52
CA LEU A 2 -13.22 -2.11 -7.39
C LEU A 2 -12.59 -3.10 -6.39
N ARG A 3 -13.33 -4.16 -6.02
CA ARG A 3 -12.83 -5.23 -5.14
C ARG A 3 -11.49 -5.84 -5.61
N GLU A 4 -11.33 -6.09 -6.91
CA GLU A 4 -10.12 -6.72 -7.45
C GLU A 4 -8.96 -5.72 -7.52
N LEU A 5 -9.25 -4.46 -7.85
CA LEU A 5 -8.26 -3.36 -7.80
C LEU A 5 -7.69 -3.20 -6.38
N LEU A 6 -8.57 -3.17 -5.38
CA LEU A 6 -8.18 -3.03 -3.97
C LEU A 6 -7.43 -4.25 -3.44
N LYS A 7 -7.76 -5.46 -3.89
CA LYS A 7 -6.99 -6.67 -3.55
C LYS A 7 -5.58 -6.63 -4.13
N ALA A 8 -5.45 -6.26 -5.41
CA ALA A 8 -4.15 -6.15 -6.06
C ALA A 8 -3.27 -5.09 -5.38
N TYR A 9 -3.86 -3.95 -5.03
CA TYR A 9 -3.20 -2.92 -4.24
C TYR A 9 -2.77 -3.42 -2.85
N ASP A 10 -3.69 -4.06 -2.10
CA ASP A 10 -3.41 -4.61 -0.76
C ASP A 10 -2.26 -5.62 -0.81
N GLN A 11 -2.26 -6.54 -1.78
CA GLN A 11 -1.21 -7.54 -1.93
C GLN A 11 0.16 -6.91 -2.16
N ARG A 12 0.26 -5.91 -3.05
CA ARG A 12 1.52 -5.21 -3.33
C ARG A 12 2.02 -4.43 -2.12
N MET A 13 1.13 -3.69 -1.46
CA MET A 13 1.50 -2.93 -0.27
C MET A 13 1.88 -3.84 0.89
N TRP A 14 1.18 -4.95 1.09
CA TRP A 14 1.50 -5.94 2.12
C TRP A 14 2.86 -6.61 1.88
N PHE A 15 3.18 -6.90 0.62
CA PHE A 15 4.51 -7.36 0.25
C PHE A 15 5.59 -6.35 0.66
N LEU A 16 5.41 -5.05 0.36
CA LEU A 16 6.35 -4.00 0.76
C LEU A 16 6.47 -3.87 2.29
N VAL A 17 5.34 -3.95 3.02
CA VAL A 17 5.32 -3.96 4.50
C VAL A 17 6.13 -5.13 5.06
N SER A 18 5.94 -6.32 4.48
CA SER A 18 6.64 -7.54 4.88
C SER A 18 8.13 -7.47 4.55
N TYR A 19 8.47 -6.92 3.39
CA TYR A 19 9.83 -6.74 2.91
C TYR A 19 10.60 -5.70 3.73
N ALA A 20 9.93 -4.64 4.21
CA ALA A 20 10.52 -3.63 5.08
C ALA A 20 10.74 -4.12 6.53
N ARG A 21 10.74 -5.43 6.80
CA ARG A 21 11.07 -5.99 8.11
C ARG A 21 12.58 -5.88 8.37
N GLU A 22 12.93 -5.63 9.63
CA GLU A 22 14.32 -5.72 10.10
C GLU A 22 14.81 -7.16 9.92
N ALA A 23 15.66 -7.37 8.93
CA ALA A 23 16.41 -8.61 8.79
C ALA A 23 17.81 -8.27 8.28
N GLU A 24 18.82 -8.61 9.08
CA GLU A 24 20.24 -8.65 8.73
C GLU A 24 20.57 -9.54 7.52
N LEU A 25 19.56 -10.21 6.93
CA LEU A 25 19.68 -11.23 5.89
C LEU A 25 18.55 -11.15 4.85
N LEU A 26 18.15 -9.95 4.41
CA LEU A 26 17.55 -9.86 3.08
C LEU A 26 18.66 -10.23 2.10
N LYS A 27 18.67 -11.50 1.66
CA LYS A 27 19.49 -11.93 0.51
C LYS A 27 19.29 -10.86 -0.55
N TYR A 28 20.39 -10.24 -0.99
CA TYR A 28 20.38 -9.23 -2.02
C TYR A 28 19.67 -9.81 -3.24
N ASP A 29 18.40 -9.44 -3.39
CA ASP A 29 17.63 -9.75 -4.58
C ASP A 29 17.63 -8.48 -5.43
N PRO A 30 18.40 -8.47 -6.54
CA PRO A 30 18.50 -7.30 -7.41
C PRO A 30 17.16 -6.93 -8.05
N GLU A 31 16.15 -7.81 -8.02
CA GLU A 31 14.80 -7.52 -8.51
C GLU A 31 13.96 -6.70 -7.51
N TYR A 32 14.39 -6.56 -6.24
CA TYR A 32 13.60 -5.93 -5.17
C TYR A 32 14.25 -4.70 -4.52
N ALA A 33 13.40 -3.81 -4.01
CA ALA A 33 13.81 -2.49 -3.53
C ALA A 33 14.65 -2.53 -2.25
N THR A 34 15.96 -2.39 -2.36
CA THR A 34 16.90 -2.45 -1.23
C THR A 34 16.96 -1.20 -0.37
N THR A 35 16.51 -0.03 -0.85
CA THR A 35 16.56 1.24 -0.10
C THR A 35 15.17 1.72 0.33
N ASN A 36 15.10 2.57 1.36
CA ASN A 36 13.86 3.19 1.81
C ASN A 36 13.18 3.99 0.69
N GLU A 37 13.98 4.69 -0.11
CA GLU A 37 13.52 5.49 -1.24
C GLU A 37 12.95 4.62 -2.35
N SER A 38 13.60 3.50 -2.65
CA SER A 38 13.09 2.55 -3.65
C SER A 38 11.77 1.94 -3.18
N ILE A 39 11.64 1.59 -1.89
CA ILE A 39 10.39 1.13 -1.30
C ILE A 39 9.29 2.20 -1.36
N ARG A 40 9.63 3.47 -1.04
CA ARG A 40 8.70 4.60 -1.19
C ARG A 40 8.22 4.74 -2.64
N ARG A 41 9.14 4.66 -3.61
CA ARG A 41 8.80 4.75 -5.04
C ARG A 41 7.86 3.62 -5.45
N LEU A 42 8.15 2.37 -5.05
CA LEU A 42 7.26 1.23 -5.34
C LEU A 42 5.88 1.39 -4.71
N GLY A 43 5.80 1.88 -3.46
CA GLY A 43 4.51 2.19 -2.82
C GLY A 43 3.74 3.29 -3.57
N ALA A 44 4.43 4.33 -4.05
CA ALA A 44 3.83 5.40 -4.85
C ALA A 44 3.37 4.89 -6.22
N THR A 45 4.12 4.01 -6.87
CA THR A 45 3.72 3.36 -8.12
C THR A 45 2.45 2.53 -7.92
N ALA A 46 2.39 1.71 -6.86
CA ALA A 46 1.20 0.92 -6.57
C ALA A 46 -0.05 1.80 -6.33
N LEU A 47 0.12 2.94 -5.65
CA LEU A 47 -0.96 3.90 -5.40
C LEU A 47 -1.40 4.63 -6.67
N GLY A 48 -0.45 5.06 -7.50
CA GLY A 48 -0.71 5.70 -8.78
C GLY A 48 -1.43 4.76 -9.75
N GLU A 49 -1.02 3.50 -9.83
CA GLU A 49 -1.72 2.48 -10.63
C GLU A 49 -3.16 2.26 -10.15
N LEU A 50 -3.39 2.22 -8.84
CA LEU A 50 -4.75 2.16 -8.28
C LEU A 50 -5.58 3.37 -8.72
N GLN A 51 -5.04 4.59 -8.59
CA GLN A 51 -5.73 5.81 -8.99
C GLN A 51 -6.07 5.81 -10.48
N THR A 52 -5.11 5.46 -11.36
CA THR A 52 -5.35 5.34 -12.80
C THR A 52 -6.47 4.35 -13.11
N GLN A 53 -6.48 3.20 -12.44
CA GLN A 53 -7.53 2.20 -12.63
C GLN A 53 -8.89 2.67 -12.11
N ILE A 54 -8.96 3.38 -10.99
CA ILE A 54 -10.21 3.99 -10.49
C ILE A 54 -10.80 4.96 -11.52
N LEU A 55 -9.96 5.85 -12.06
CA LEU A 55 -10.36 6.83 -13.08
C LEU A 55 -10.80 6.14 -14.38
N ALA A 56 -10.03 5.17 -14.87
CA ALA A 56 -10.36 4.41 -16.09
C ALA A 56 -11.70 3.67 -16.00
N ASN A 57 -12.13 3.34 -14.78
CA ASN A 57 -13.39 2.65 -14.51
C ASN A 57 -14.54 3.59 -14.12
N ASN A 58 -14.37 4.91 -14.23
CA ASN A 58 -15.35 5.95 -13.86
C ASN A 58 -15.85 5.84 -12.41
N LEU A 59 -14.98 5.41 -11.49
CA LEU A 59 -15.30 5.22 -10.06
C LEU A 59 -14.93 6.45 -9.22
N GLU A 60 -15.26 7.64 -9.72
CA GLU A 60 -14.92 8.91 -9.08
C GLU A 60 -15.85 9.22 -7.90
N ILE A 61 -15.49 8.70 -6.73
CA ILE A 61 -16.16 9.00 -5.47
C ILE A 61 -15.26 9.94 -4.66
N PRO A 62 -15.74 11.08 -4.14
CA PRO A 62 -14.91 12.05 -3.41
C PRO A 62 -14.11 11.46 -2.25
N VAL A 63 -14.63 10.42 -1.57
CA VAL A 63 -13.90 9.72 -0.51
C VAL A 63 -12.67 8.96 -1.02
N PHE A 64 -12.66 8.54 -2.28
CA PHE A 64 -11.52 7.84 -2.88
C PHE A 64 -10.36 8.79 -3.16
N ALA A 65 -10.63 10.02 -3.62
CA ALA A 65 -9.60 11.04 -3.78
C ALA A 65 -8.89 11.34 -2.44
N LYS A 66 -9.67 11.53 -1.36
CA LYS A 66 -9.13 11.72 -0.01
C LYS A 66 -8.30 10.52 0.47
N ALA A 67 -8.76 9.31 0.14
CA ALA A 67 -8.05 8.07 0.47
C ALA A 67 -6.67 8.00 -0.23
N ILE A 68 -6.62 8.36 -1.52
CA ILE A 68 -5.36 8.46 -2.28
C ILE A 68 -4.42 9.50 -1.65
N GLU A 69 -4.91 10.71 -1.35
CA GLU A 69 -4.12 11.76 -0.71
C GLU A 69 -3.52 11.33 0.64
N ALA A 70 -4.32 10.65 1.48
CA ALA A 70 -3.85 10.12 2.76
C ALA A 70 -2.79 9.02 2.57
N GLY A 71 -2.95 8.16 1.56
CA GLY A 71 -1.96 7.19 1.15
C GLY A 71 -0.64 7.84 0.75
N GLU A 72 -0.69 8.84 -0.13
CA GLU A 72 0.48 9.60 -0.58
C GLU A 72 1.20 10.30 0.57
N LEU A 73 0.45 10.93 1.47
CA LEU A 73 1.00 11.64 2.62
C LEU A 73 1.80 10.69 3.51
N ASN A 74 1.32 9.47 3.74
CA ASN A 74 2.05 8.47 4.51
C ASN A 74 3.30 7.98 3.77
N LEU A 75 3.24 7.78 2.45
CA LEU A 75 4.42 7.40 1.66
C LEU A 75 5.50 8.48 1.65
N LYS A 76 5.12 9.77 1.61
CA LYS A 76 6.06 10.91 1.66
C LYS A 76 6.87 10.98 2.96
N LYS A 77 6.38 10.37 4.05
CA LYS A 77 7.09 10.30 5.34
C LYS A 77 8.23 9.29 5.33
N ILE A 78 8.33 8.41 4.33
CA ILE A 78 9.43 7.46 4.20
C ILE A 78 10.67 8.20 3.66
N ILE A 79 11.68 8.36 4.52
CA ILE A 79 12.93 9.05 4.17
C ILE A 79 14.17 8.13 4.24
N ALA A 80 15.28 8.65 3.72
CA ALA A 80 16.59 8.03 3.80
C ALA A 80 16.97 7.70 5.24
N HIS A 81 17.66 6.58 5.44
CA HIS A 81 18.30 6.20 6.72
C HIS A 81 17.38 6.06 7.96
N GLN A 82 16.06 6.23 7.83
CA GLN A 82 15.14 5.97 8.94
C GLN A 82 15.08 4.46 9.26
N PRO A 83 14.76 4.10 10.52
CA PRO A 83 14.52 2.71 10.92
C PRO A 83 13.52 2.00 10.01
N ARG A 84 13.77 0.71 9.72
CA ARG A 84 12.88 -0.12 8.90
C ARG A 84 11.51 -0.31 9.54
N SER A 85 11.45 -0.35 10.86
CA SER A 85 10.21 -0.31 11.64
C SER A 85 9.33 0.90 11.29
N ASP A 86 9.90 2.09 11.13
CA ASP A 86 9.17 3.30 10.73
C ASP A 86 8.71 3.23 9.26
N VAL A 87 9.57 2.73 8.36
CA VAL A 87 9.18 2.49 6.95
C VAL A 87 7.96 1.59 6.87
N ARG A 88 7.98 0.47 7.61
CA ARG A 88 6.89 -0.49 7.68
C ARG A 88 5.61 0.15 8.23
N TRP A 89 5.73 0.96 9.27
CA TRP A 89 4.60 1.68 9.86
C TRP A 89 3.95 2.62 8.84
N HIS A 90 4.74 3.42 8.12
CA HIS A 90 4.24 4.34 7.10
C HIS A 90 3.60 3.61 5.91
N LEU A 91 4.19 2.51 5.43
CA LEU A 91 3.60 1.67 4.37
C LEU A 91 2.26 1.07 4.82
N ASN A 92 2.21 0.54 6.04
CA ASN A 92 1.02 -0.07 6.58
C ASN A 92 -0.11 0.96 6.75
N ASN A 93 0.21 2.17 7.21
CA ASN A 93 -0.75 3.27 7.30
C ASN A 93 -1.23 3.72 5.93
N ALA A 94 -0.34 3.91 4.95
CA ALA A 94 -0.73 4.26 3.59
C ALA A 94 -1.74 3.25 3.02
N ARG A 95 -1.46 1.96 3.22
CA ARG A 95 -2.36 0.88 2.81
C ARG A 95 -3.69 0.89 3.57
N HIS A 96 -3.68 1.04 4.89
CA HIS A 96 -4.89 1.04 5.70
C HIS A 96 -5.82 2.21 5.37
N GLU A 97 -5.29 3.43 5.26
CA GLU A 97 -6.10 4.62 4.94
C GLU A 97 -6.84 4.43 3.60
N VAL A 98 -6.10 4.00 2.57
CA VAL A 98 -6.67 3.72 1.24
C VAL A 98 -7.76 2.65 1.30
N LEU A 99 -7.47 1.51 1.93
CA LEU A 99 -8.43 0.40 1.98
C LEU A 99 -9.65 0.73 2.83
N ASN A 100 -9.48 1.37 3.99
CA ASN A 100 -10.57 1.65 4.91
C ASN A 100 -11.55 2.65 4.30
N GLU A 101 -11.04 3.76 3.75
CA GLU A 101 -11.91 4.77 3.13
C GLU A 101 -12.60 4.23 1.88
N MET A 102 -11.91 3.48 1.03
CA MET A 102 -12.53 2.95 -0.20
C MET A 102 -13.52 1.81 0.07
N ARG A 103 -13.41 1.10 1.20
CA ARG A 103 -14.38 0.07 1.63
C ARG A 103 -15.66 0.63 2.24
N LYS A 104 -15.68 1.91 2.63
CA LYS A 104 -16.92 2.58 3.05
C LYS A 104 -17.93 2.68 1.89
N ASP A 105 -17.52 2.40 0.66
CA ASP A 105 -18.44 2.07 -0.42
C ASP A 105 -18.93 0.60 -0.32
N TRP A 106 -19.79 0.35 0.67
CA TRP A 106 -20.33 -0.97 0.99
C TRP A 106 -21.11 -1.61 -0.16
N ALA A 107 -21.64 -0.80 -1.08
CA ALA A 107 -22.39 -1.29 -2.25
C ALA A 107 -21.47 -2.02 -3.25
N ASN A 108 -20.19 -1.63 -3.33
CA ASN A 108 -19.25 -2.13 -4.34
C ASN A 108 -18.08 -2.94 -3.77
N VAL A 109 -17.88 -2.97 -2.44
CA VAL A 109 -16.69 -3.56 -1.82
C VAL A 109 -17.01 -4.47 -0.63
N ARG A 110 -16.94 -5.79 -0.84
CA ARG A 110 -16.70 -6.78 0.23
C ARG A 110 -15.31 -7.40 0.05
N ILE A 111 -14.33 -6.88 0.77
CA ILE A 111 -13.00 -7.48 0.88
C ILE A 111 -12.84 -7.99 2.30
N THR A 112 -12.72 -9.31 2.45
CA THR A 112 -12.25 -9.91 3.69
C THR A 112 -10.75 -9.58 3.79
N ILE A 113 -10.34 -8.63 4.67
CA ILE A 113 -8.94 -8.62 5.13
C ILE A 113 -8.84 -9.85 6.00
N ARG A 114 -8.24 -10.93 5.46
CA ARG A 114 -7.71 -11.95 6.35
C ARG A 114 -6.49 -11.31 7.00
N TYR A 115 -6.54 -11.18 8.32
CA TYR A 115 -5.36 -10.92 9.13
C TYR A 115 -4.49 -12.18 9.01
N ILE A 116 -3.67 -12.28 7.96
CA ILE A 116 -2.71 -13.37 7.83
C ILE A 116 -1.51 -12.96 8.67
N HIS A 117 -1.58 -13.27 9.97
CA HIS A 117 -0.37 -13.40 10.77
C HIS A 117 0.41 -14.59 10.20
N PRO A 118 1.70 -14.48 9.89
CA PRO A 118 2.46 -15.56 9.24
C PRO A 118 2.82 -16.74 10.15
N ASP A 119 2.05 -17.01 11.22
CA ASP A 119 2.29 -18.13 12.14
C ASP A 119 1.01 -18.93 12.42
N ALA A 120 0.34 -19.42 11.37
CA ALA A 120 -0.74 -20.39 11.47
C ALA A 120 -0.55 -21.52 10.44
#